data_AF-K1TXP8-F1
#
_entry.id   AF-K1TXP8-F1
#
_cell.length_a   1.000
_cell.length_b   1.000
_cell.length_c   1.000
_cell.angle_alpha   90.00
_cell.angle_beta   90.00
_cell.angle_gamma   90.00
#
_symmetry.space_group_name_H-M   'P 1'
#
loop_
_entity.id
_entity.type
_entity.pdbx_description
1 polymer ?
#
loop_
_entity_poly.entity_id
_entity_poly.type
_entity_poly.pdbx_seq_one_letter_code
_entity_poly.pdbx_strand_id
1 'polypeptide(L)'
;MYINTFKYTPKDVSCQLCTEYVKKLGCTALRCPWLAERIEAGVVGYREAVLETFPHERRLFQRLNLLIKHYPGSLWSNEQHERRMQYQCAVQGYRRCRDTN
;
A
#
# COMPACT_ATOMS: atom_id res chain seq x y z
N MET A 1 10.17 -23.36 -13.00
CA MET A 1 9.85 -22.01 -12.52
C MET A 1 8.79 -22.15 -11.43
N TYR A 2 9.16 -21.96 -10.15
CA TYR A 2 8.22 -22.03 -9.04
C TYR A 2 7.52 -20.67 -8.92
N ILE A 3 6.24 -20.60 -9.24
CA ILE A 3 5.45 -19.39 -9.01
C ILE A 3 5.03 -19.43 -7.55
N ASN A 4 5.68 -18.61 -6.70
CA ASN A 4 5.35 -18.55 -5.28
C ASN A 4 3.94 -17.94 -5.11
N THR A 5 2.96 -18.79 -4.83
CA THR A 5 1.54 -18.41 -4.62
C THR A 5 1.25 -17.97 -3.20
N PHE A 6 2.24 -17.89 -2.31
CA PHE A 6 2.05 -17.43 -0.94
C PHE A 6 1.39 -16.06 -0.92
N LYS A 7 0.41 -15.87 -0.03
CA LYS A 7 -0.32 -14.61 0.19
C LYS A 7 -0.24 -14.27 1.66
N TYR A 8 0.21 -13.05 1.97
CA TYR A 8 0.24 -12.57 3.35
C TYR A 8 -1.17 -12.52 3.91
N THR A 9 -1.34 -13.12 5.09
CA THR A 9 -2.54 -12.95 5.89
C THR A 9 -2.30 -11.86 6.94
N PRO A 10 -3.36 -11.28 7.54
CA PRO A 10 -3.21 -10.33 8.62
C PRO A 10 -2.35 -10.81 9.80
N LYS A 11 -2.28 -12.13 10.02
CA LYS A 11 -1.46 -12.74 11.08
C LYS A 11 0.03 -12.64 10.78
N ASP A 12 0.40 -12.78 9.51
CA ASP A 12 1.80 -12.80 9.06
C ASP A 12 2.44 -11.41 9.10
N VAL A 13 1.61 -10.36 9.05
CA VAL A 13 2.05 -8.95 8.97
C VAL A 13 1.71 -8.14 10.22
N SER A 14 1.47 -8.84 11.34
CA SER A 14 1.20 -8.19 12.62
C SER A 14 2.39 -7.34 13.05
N CYS A 15 2.14 -6.07 13.34
CA CYS A 15 3.17 -5.13 13.74
C CYS A 15 3.89 -5.56 15.04
N GLN A 16 3.25 -6.36 15.89
CA GLN A 16 3.86 -6.92 17.10
C GLN A 16 5.02 -7.88 16.82
N LEU A 17 5.10 -8.42 15.59
CA LEU A 17 6.17 -9.29 15.11
C LEU A 17 7.32 -8.49 14.47
N CYS A 18 7.17 -7.17 14.33
CA CYS A 18 8.18 -6.30 13.73
C CYS A 18 9.40 -6.14 14.65
N THR A 19 10.59 -6.06 14.06
CA THR A 19 11.84 -5.79 14.79
C THR A 19 11.85 -4.42 15.46
N GLU A 20 11.14 -3.45 14.88
CA GLU A 20 11.00 -2.08 15.38
C GLU A 20 9.87 -1.94 16.42
N TYR A 21 9.23 -3.04 16.82
CA TYR A 21 8.14 -2.99 17.77
C TYR A 21 8.64 -3.10 19.21
N VAL A 22 8.36 -2.06 20.00
CA VAL A 22 8.64 -2.04 21.44
C VAL A 22 7.33 -2.17 22.19
N LYS A 23 7.18 -3.19 23.04
CA LYS A 23 5.91 -3.51 23.74
C LYS A 23 5.19 -2.32 24.41
N LYS A 24 5.94 -1.31 24.89
CA LYS A 24 5.38 -0.12 25.55
C LYS A 24 5.16 1.08 24.61
N LEU A 25 5.88 1.16 23.50
CA LEU A 25 5.89 2.33 22.59
C LEU A 25 5.22 2.03 21.24
N GLY A 26 4.94 0.76 20.94
CA GLY A 26 4.48 0.34 19.63
C GLY A 26 5.63 0.28 18.61
N CYS A 27 5.29 0.40 17.33
CA CYS A 27 6.27 0.48 16.25
C CYS A 27 7.00 1.83 16.31
N THR A 28 8.31 1.80 16.45
CA THR A 28 9.15 3.02 16.44
C THR A 28 9.63 3.39 15.03
N ALA A 29 9.36 2.55 14.03
CA ALA A 29 9.74 2.80 12.65
C ALA A 29 9.05 4.07 12.14
N LEU A 30 9.84 5.00 11.60
CA LEU A 30 9.30 6.22 10.96
C LEU A 30 8.47 5.90 9.71
N ARG A 31 8.84 4.83 9.00
CA ARG A 31 8.09 4.26 7.87
C ARG A 31 8.06 2.76 8.02
N CYS A 32 6.92 2.15 7.72
CA CYS A 32 6.79 0.70 7.82
C CYS A 32 7.59 0.00 6.71
N PRO A 33 8.65 -0.78 7.03
CA PRO A 33 9.40 -1.51 6.00
C PRO A 33 8.55 -2.60 5.32
N TRP A 34 7.48 -3.06 5.98
CA TRP A 34 6.57 -4.11 5.52
C TRP A 34 5.24 -3.57 4.99
N LEU A 35 5.22 -2.32 4.51
CA LEU A 35 3.98 -1.66 4.08
C LEU A 35 3.32 -2.39 2.92
N ALA A 36 4.11 -2.87 1.94
CA ALA A 36 3.59 -3.56 0.77
C ALA A 36 2.88 -4.87 1.14
N GLU A 37 3.48 -5.66 2.03
CA GLU A 37 2.94 -6.89 2.56
C GLU A 37 1.68 -6.64 3.38
N ARG A 38 1.66 -5.57 4.19
CA ARG A 38 0.47 -5.17 4.96
C ARG A 38 -0.68 -4.69 4.08
N ILE A 39 -0.40 -4.05 2.94
CA ILE A 39 -1.39 -3.71 1.92
C ILE A 39 -1.90 -4.98 1.22
N GLU A 40 -1.01 -5.91 0.84
CA GLU A 40 -1.40 -7.19 0.22
C GLU A 40 -2.30 -8.01 1.17
N ALA A 41 -2.02 -7.99 2.46
CA ALA A 41 -2.82 -8.66 3.49
C ALA A 41 -4.15 -7.94 3.81
N GLY A 42 -4.39 -6.75 3.22
CA GLY A 42 -5.62 -5.97 3.44
C GLY A 42 -5.74 -5.36 4.84
N VAL A 43 -4.63 -5.22 5.58
CA VAL A 43 -4.62 -4.68 6.95
C VAL A 43 -4.51 -3.15 6.96
N VAL A 44 -3.91 -2.57 5.92
CA VAL A 44 -3.66 -1.13 5.80
C VAL A 44 -4.82 -0.43 5.11
N GLY A 45 -5.36 0.60 5.75
CA GLY A 45 -6.39 1.46 5.15
C GLY A 45 -5.81 2.43 4.12
N TYR A 46 -6.66 2.94 3.21
CA TYR A 46 -6.22 3.87 2.16
C TYR A 46 -5.49 5.10 2.71
N ARG A 47 -5.98 5.68 3.82
CA ARG A 47 -5.33 6.81 4.49
C ARG A 47 -3.90 6.49 4.94
N GLU A 48 -3.72 5.35 5.60
CA GLU A 48 -2.41 4.90 6.09
C GLU A 48 -1.46 4.67 4.92
N ALA A 49 -1.91 3.97 3.87
CA ALA A 49 -1.11 3.74 2.66
C ALA A 49 -0.64 5.05 2.00
N VAL A 50 -1.52 6.03 1.85
CA VAL A 50 -1.18 7.33 1.24
C VAL A 50 -0.17 8.09 2.08
N LEU A 51 -0.36 8.16 3.41
CA LEU A 51 0.53 8.92 4.29
C LEU A 51 1.92 8.27 4.44
N GLU A 52 2.00 6.95 4.43
CA GLU A 52 3.27 6.21 4.46
C GLU A 52 4.04 6.35 3.13
N THR A 53 3.33 6.39 1.99
CA THR A 53 3.95 6.49 0.65
C THR A 53 4.46 7.90 0.35
N PHE A 54 3.72 8.94 0.74
CA PHE A 54 4.02 10.34 0.42
C PHE A 54 4.36 11.14 1.68
N PRO A 55 5.62 11.13 2.15
CA PRO A 55 6.00 11.81 3.38
C PRO A 55 5.87 13.33 3.25
N HIS A 56 4.97 13.94 4.04
CA HIS A 56 4.81 15.39 4.33
C HIS A 56 5.22 16.39 3.23
N GLU A 57 4.96 16.07 1.96
CA GLU A 57 5.14 17.01 0.87
C GLU A 57 4.09 18.12 1.01
N ARG A 58 4.50 19.29 1.53
CA ARG A 58 3.58 20.41 1.82
C ARG A 58 2.67 20.77 0.64
N ARG A 59 3.18 20.63 -0.59
CA ARG A 59 2.44 20.91 -1.84
C ARG A 59 1.34 19.88 -2.12
N LEU A 60 1.58 18.62 -1.78
CA LEU A 60 0.64 17.53 -2.02
C LEU A 60 -0.26 17.28 -0.82
N PHE A 61 0.16 17.62 0.39
CA PHE A 61 -0.55 17.30 1.64
C PHE A 61 -2.01 17.72 1.64
N GLN A 62 -2.31 18.94 1.18
CA GLN A 62 -3.70 19.41 1.08
C GLN A 62 -4.52 18.58 0.08
N ARG A 63 -3.94 18.31 -1.10
CA ARG A 63 -4.58 17.52 -2.17
C ARG A 63 -4.78 16.06 -1.74
N LEU A 64 -3.78 15.46 -1.10
CA LEU A 64 -3.84 14.09 -0.58
C LEU A 64 -4.89 13.96 0.53
N ASN A 65 -4.98 14.92 1.44
CA ASN A 65 -6.03 14.90 2.47
C ASN A 65 -7.43 15.01 1.88
N LEU A 66 -7.63 15.81 0.83
CA LEU A 66 -8.91 15.85 0.11
C LEU A 66 -9.22 14.50 -0.55
N LEU A 67 -8.24 13.87 -1.20
CA LEU A 67 -8.40 12.55 -1.80
C LEU A 67 -8.73 11.47 -0.75
N ILE A 68 -8.07 11.51 0.40
CA ILE A 68 -8.35 10.60 1.53
C ILE A 68 -9.79 10.81 2.02
N LYS A 69 -10.20 12.07 2.21
CA LYS A 69 -11.53 12.40 2.74
C LYS A 69 -12.67 11.98 1.81
N HIS A 70 -12.46 12.10 0.51
CA HIS A 70 -13.47 11.80 -0.52
C HIS A 70 -13.27 10.45 -1.19
N TYR A 71 -12.50 9.54 -0.58
CA TYR A 71 -12.23 8.24 -1.17
C TYR A 71 -13.51 7.41 -1.28
N PRO A 72 -13.96 7.02 -2.49
CA PRO A 72 -15.23 6.34 -2.70
C PRO A 72 -15.17 4.83 -2.42
N GLY A 73 -14.06 4.32 -1.89
CA GLY A 73 -13.82 2.88 -1.67
C GLY A 73 -13.12 2.18 -2.85
N SER A 74 -13.07 2.82 -4.02
CA SER A 74 -12.36 2.33 -5.20
C SER A 74 -11.36 3.37 -5.71
N LEU A 75 -10.20 2.91 -6.19
CA LEU A 75 -9.24 3.74 -6.93
C LEU A 75 -9.75 4.09 -8.33
N TRP A 76 -10.73 3.33 -8.83
CA TRP A 76 -11.32 3.53 -10.14
C TRP A 76 -12.58 4.36 -10.06
N SER A 77 -12.62 5.41 -10.86
CA SER A 77 -13.82 6.24 -11.04
C SER A 77 -14.99 5.46 -11.65
N ASN A 78 -14.69 4.48 -12.51
CA ASN A 78 -15.62 3.52 -13.11
C ASN A 78 -14.85 2.37 -13.77
N GLU A 79 -15.54 1.32 -14.21
CA GLU A 79 -14.92 0.18 -14.90
C GLU A 79 -14.17 0.54 -16.18
N GLN A 80 -14.58 1.61 -16.87
CA GLN A 80 -13.87 2.06 -18.07
C GLN A 80 -12.52 2.68 -17.72
N HIS A 81 -12.43 3.39 -16.59
CA HIS A 81 -11.18 3.93 -16.08
C HIS A 81 -10.22 2.78 -15.73
N GLU A 82 -10.70 1.74 -15.05
CA GLU A 82 -9.90 0.55 -14.77
C GLU A 82 -9.35 -0.09 -16.07
N ARG A 83 -10.20 -0.32 -17.06
CA ARG A 83 -9.79 -0.89 -18.36
C ARG A 83 -8.73 -0.05 -19.07
N ARG A 84 -8.88 1.28 -19.08
CA ARG A 84 -7.88 2.18 -19.67
C ARG A 84 -6.54 2.12 -18.94
N MET A 85 -6.55 2.03 -17.61
CA MET A 85 -5.32 1.92 -16.84
C MET A 85 -4.62 0.57 -17.08
N GLN A 86 -5.38 -0.53 -17.08
CA GLN A 86 -4.83 -1.86 -17.37
C GLN A 86 -4.19 -1.93 -18.76
N TYR A 87 -4.83 -1.33 -19.77
CA TYR A 87 -4.26 -1.20 -21.11
C TYR A 87 -2.93 -0.43 -21.09
N GLN A 88 -2.89 0.71 -20.40
CA GLN A 88 -1.68 1.53 -20.32
C GLN A 88 -0.54 0.80 -19.59
N CYS A 89 -0.84 0.07 -18.51
CA CYS A 89 0.13 -0.79 -17.85
C CYS A 89 0.70 -1.85 -18.80
N ALA A 90 -0.15 -2.49 -19.61
CA ALA A 90 0.30 -3.49 -20.58
C ALA A 90 1.21 -2.88 -21.67
N VAL A 91 0.83 -1.71 -22.21
CA VAL A 91 1.65 -0.97 -23.19
C VAL A 91 3.01 -0.58 -22.62
N GLN A 92 3.07 -0.19 -21.35
CA GLN A 92 4.31 0.18 -20.67
C GLN A 92 5.13 -1.03 -20.21
N GLY A 93 4.67 -2.26 -20.46
CA GLY A 93 5.32 -3.47 -19.97
C GLY A 93 5.33 -3.58 -18.45
N TYR A 94 4.46 -2.84 -17.75
CA TYR A 94 4.36 -2.90 -16.30
C TYR A 94 3.86 -4.30 -15.89
N ARG A 95 4.68 -4.98 -15.11
CA ARG A 95 4.35 -6.26 -14.50
C ARG A 95 4.35 -6.07 -13.00
N ARG A 96 3.28 -6.48 -12.32
CA ARG A 96 3.28 -6.58 -10.85
C ARG A 96 4.40 -7.55 -10.45
N CYS A 97 5.49 -7.01 -9.93
CA CYS A 97 6.56 -7.76 -9.29
C CYS A 97 6.43 -7.57 -7.78
N ARG A 98 6.78 -8.58 -7.00
CA ARG A 98 7.10 -8.38 -5.59
C ARG A 98 8.55 -7.93 -5.54
N ASP A 99 8.85 -6.94 -4.71
CA ASP A 99 10.23 -6.55 -4.42
C ASP A 99 10.89 -7.66 -3.57
N THR A 100 11.16 -8.80 -4.19
CA THR A 100 12.01 -9.84 -3.59
C THR A 100 13.45 -9.49 -3.96
N ASN A 101 14.16 -8.85 -3.03
CA ASN A 101 15.62 -8.74 -3.07
C ASN A 101 16.28 -10.12 -3.10
#